data_AF-A0AAV5TM69-F1
#
_entry.id   AF-A0AAV5TM69-F1
#
_cell.length_a   1.000
_cell.length_b   1.000
_cell.length_c   1.000
_cell.angle_alpha   90.00
_cell.angle_beta   90.00
_cell.angle_gamma   90.00
#
_symmetry.space_group_name_H-M   'P 1'
#
loop_
_entity.id
_entity.type
_entity.pdbx_description
1 polymer ?
#
loop_
_entity_poly.entity_id
_entity_poly.type
_entity_poly.pdbx_seq_one_letter_code
_entity_poly.pdbx_strand_id
1 'polypeptide(L)'
;MCLFLRGDQFNPAHTRMISIFFSLFYFSINAGSTLSMFITPIFRSIHCLGQDSCFPLAFGIPAILMLIATGLFMVGSFWYKRLPPTENVILRVINTIRRALNNKRKSTESREHWLDHALDGHDCVNNINCMAHASICAEESFVTDVKSLVRVVVMMLPFPMFWALYDQQGSRWTIQAMQMNSRIVGNIYLLPDQMQVLNAILILIFIPFFQAVVYPLITRLGMRVTMLRKMAAGGLLAAASFVLCALVQLAIQGTLVPPVEPNTAHITFANTYPSDPDSLCSFTPNQRIGRRE
;
A
#
# COMPACT_ATOMS: atom_id res chain seq x y z
N MET A 1 -12.20 -7.56 -2.82
CA MET A 1 -13.58 -7.97 -3.18
C MET A 1 -13.68 -8.57 -4.59
N CYS A 2 -13.36 -7.83 -5.68
CA CYS A 2 -13.43 -8.37 -7.07
C CYS A 2 -12.48 -9.54 -7.38
N LEU A 3 -11.40 -9.69 -6.62
CA LEU A 3 -10.44 -10.79 -6.77
C LEU A 3 -11.03 -12.15 -6.33
N PHE A 4 -11.86 -12.15 -5.27
CA PHE A 4 -12.54 -13.36 -4.78
C PHE A 4 -13.60 -13.84 -5.78
N LEU A 5 -14.40 -12.91 -6.33
CA LEU A 5 -15.41 -13.22 -7.34
C LEU A 5 -14.85 -13.86 -8.63
N ARG A 6 -13.56 -13.63 -8.95
CA ARG A 6 -12.89 -14.15 -10.16
C ARG A 6 -12.29 -15.54 -9.96
N GLY A 7 -11.76 -15.86 -8.78
CA GLY A 7 -11.18 -17.18 -8.49
C GLY A 7 -12.25 -18.28 -8.44
N ASP A 8 -13.40 -17.97 -7.85
CA ASP A 8 -14.51 -18.93 -7.65
C ASP A 8 -15.27 -19.27 -8.94
N GLN A 9 -14.92 -18.65 -10.07
CA GLN A 9 -15.45 -19.00 -11.40
C GLN A 9 -14.81 -20.26 -11.98
N PHE A 10 -13.60 -20.60 -11.54
CA PHE A 10 -12.88 -21.78 -12.03
C PHE A 10 -13.23 -23.02 -11.20
N ASN A 11 -13.35 -24.16 -11.88
CA ASN A 11 -13.47 -25.44 -11.18
C ASN A 11 -12.12 -25.74 -10.48
N PRO A 12 -12.09 -26.10 -9.17
CA PRO A 12 -10.86 -26.36 -8.41
C PRO A 12 -9.90 -27.37 -9.05
N ALA A 13 -10.37 -28.22 -9.96
CA ALA A 13 -9.53 -29.14 -10.73
C ALA A 13 -8.50 -28.45 -11.64
N HIS A 14 -8.70 -27.18 -12.02
CA HIS A 14 -7.86 -26.48 -13.00
C HIS A 14 -6.92 -25.44 -12.37
N THR A 15 -6.10 -25.85 -11.40
CA THR A 15 -5.14 -24.99 -10.68
C THR A 15 -4.18 -24.23 -11.60
N ARG A 16 -3.76 -24.82 -12.72
CA ARG A 16 -2.87 -24.17 -13.71
C ARG A 16 -3.50 -22.94 -14.35
N MET A 17 -4.78 -23.01 -14.74
CA MET A 17 -5.47 -21.88 -15.38
C MET A 17 -5.66 -20.71 -14.40
N ILE A 18 -5.97 -21.04 -13.14
CA ILE A 18 -6.10 -20.06 -12.05
C ILE A 18 -4.78 -19.30 -11.83
N SER A 19 -3.64 -20.02 -11.80
CA SER A 19 -2.33 -19.39 -11.63
C SER A 19 -1.98 -18.44 -12.79
N ILE A 20 -2.18 -18.86 -14.04
CA ILE A 20 -1.88 -18.03 -15.22
C ILE A 20 -2.76 -16.77 -15.21
N PHE A 21 -4.05 -16.92 -14.88
CA PHE A 21 -4.97 -15.81 -14.78
C PHE A 21 -4.51 -14.76 -13.76
N PHE A 22 -4.13 -15.18 -12.54
CA PHE A 22 -3.64 -14.25 -11.52
C PHE A 22 -2.31 -13.60 -11.90
N SER A 23 -1.41 -14.32 -12.57
CA SER A 23 -0.16 -13.74 -13.08
C SER A 23 -0.40 -12.69 -14.16
N LEU A 24 -1.30 -12.95 -15.11
CA LEU A 24 -1.67 -11.96 -16.15
C LEU A 24 -2.34 -10.73 -15.53
N PHE A 25 -3.26 -10.93 -14.58
CA PHE A 25 -3.91 -9.82 -13.87
C PHE A 25 -2.89 -8.96 -13.12
N TYR A 26 -1.93 -9.58 -12.45
CA TYR A 26 -0.85 -8.88 -11.76
C TYR A 26 0.00 -8.05 -12.71
N PHE A 27 0.38 -8.63 -13.86
CA PHE A 27 1.11 -7.93 -14.90
C PHE A 27 0.30 -6.72 -15.44
N SER A 28 -0.99 -6.90 -15.73
CA SER A 28 -1.85 -5.81 -16.20
C SER A 28 -1.99 -4.65 -15.21
N ILE A 29 -2.05 -4.92 -13.89
CA ILE A 29 -2.09 -3.85 -12.88
C ILE A 29 -0.80 -3.04 -12.87
N ASN A 30 0.35 -3.71 -12.86
CA ASN A 30 1.64 -3.02 -12.82
C ASN A 30 1.90 -2.26 -14.12
N ALA A 31 1.60 -2.86 -15.27
CA ALA A 31 1.71 -2.18 -16.57
C ALA A 31 0.75 -0.98 -16.66
N GLY A 32 -0.51 -1.17 -16.24
CA GLY A 32 -1.52 -0.10 -16.23
C GLY A 32 -1.15 1.06 -15.32
N SER A 33 -0.72 0.78 -14.08
CA SER A 33 -0.27 1.82 -13.15
C SER A 33 0.98 2.55 -13.64
N THR A 34 1.95 1.84 -14.21
CA THR A 34 3.15 2.45 -14.82
C THR A 34 2.75 3.44 -15.93
N LEU A 35 1.87 2.99 -16.84
CA LEU A 35 1.40 3.81 -17.96
C LEU A 35 0.60 5.03 -17.47
N SER A 36 -0.31 4.84 -16.52
CA SER A 36 -1.11 5.92 -15.94
C SER A 36 -0.24 6.94 -15.20
N MET A 37 0.68 6.49 -14.33
CA MET A 37 1.56 7.40 -13.59
C MET A 37 2.50 8.20 -14.51
N PHE A 38 2.86 7.66 -15.67
CA PHE A 38 3.66 8.38 -16.66
C PHE A 38 2.83 9.39 -17.46
N ILE A 39 1.66 8.98 -17.95
CA ILE A 39 0.81 9.77 -18.85
C ILE A 39 0.01 10.86 -18.12
N THR A 40 -0.54 10.58 -16.94
CA THR A 40 -1.43 11.51 -16.23
C THR A 40 -0.79 12.87 -15.96
N PRO A 41 0.48 12.97 -15.49
CA PRO A 41 1.15 14.25 -15.32
C PRO A 41 1.36 15.03 -16.64
N ILE A 42 1.57 14.32 -17.76
CA ILE A 42 1.71 14.95 -19.09
C ILE A 42 0.40 15.59 -19.52
N PHE A 43 -0.73 14.91 -19.31
CA PHE A 43 -2.04 15.52 -19.58
C PHE A 43 -2.34 16.69 -18.65
N ARG A 44 -1.88 16.63 -17.40
CA ARG A 44 -2.00 17.74 -16.45
C ARG A 44 -1.21 18.97 -16.91
N SER A 45 -0.03 18.81 -17.51
CA SER A 45 0.83 19.94 -17.94
C SER A 45 0.39 20.62 -19.25
N ILE A 46 -0.72 20.18 -19.86
CA ILE A 46 -1.29 20.84 -21.04
C ILE A 46 -2.08 22.06 -20.56
N HIS A 47 -1.99 23.18 -21.29
CA HIS A 47 -2.77 24.39 -21.00
C HIS A 47 -4.23 24.17 -21.41
N CYS A 48 -5.17 24.40 -20.50
CA CYS A 48 -6.60 24.28 -20.75
C CYS A 48 -7.36 25.36 -19.99
N LEU A 49 -8.48 25.84 -20.55
CA LEU A 49 -9.41 26.75 -19.86
C LEU A 49 -8.75 28.04 -19.32
N GLY A 50 -7.65 28.49 -19.95
CA GLY A 50 -6.90 29.66 -19.51
C GLY A 50 -6.04 29.45 -18.25
N GLN A 51 -5.83 28.19 -17.82
CA GLN A 51 -4.91 27.84 -16.74
C GLN A 51 -3.75 26.97 -17.24
N ASP A 52 -2.58 27.09 -16.60
CA ASP A 52 -1.36 26.34 -16.92
C ASP A 52 -1.44 24.84 -16.57
N SER A 53 -2.57 24.37 -16.01
CA SER A 53 -2.75 22.97 -15.63
C SER A 53 -4.17 22.46 -15.95
N CYS A 54 -4.26 21.44 -16.79
CA CYS A 54 -5.52 20.82 -17.23
C CYS A 54 -5.97 19.69 -16.30
N PHE A 55 -6.45 20.04 -15.10
CA PHE A 55 -7.03 19.05 -14.17
C PHE A 55 -8.27 18.31 -14.72
N PRO A 56 -9.21 18.95 -15.45
CA PRO A 56 -10.38 18.25 -15.97
C PRO A 56 -10.03 17.10 -16.92
N LEU A 57 -9.00 17.25 -17.74
CA LEU A 57 -8.55 16.20 -18.65
C LEU A 57 -7.91 15.03 -17.87
N ALA A 58 -7.05 15.34 -16.90
CA ALA A 58 -6.36 14.35 -16.09
C ALA A 58 -7.33 13.46 -15.28
N PHE A 59 -8.43 14.04 -14.76
CA PHE A 59 -9.46 13.29 -14.03
C PHE A 59 -10.57 12.72 -14.92
N GLY A 60 -10.86 13.35 -16.05
CA GLY A 60 -11.89 12.92 -16.99
C GLY A 60 -11.58 11.58 -17.66
N ILE A 61 -10.31 11.35 -18.02
CA ILE A 61 -9.90 10.10 -18.67
C ILE A 61 -10.16 8.88 -17.76
N PRO A 62 -9.69 8.82 -16.49
CA PRO A 62 -10.04 7.74 -15.56
C PRO A 62 -11.55 7.57 -15.35
N ALA A 63 -12.31 8.66 -15.30
CA ALA A 63 -13.77 8.60 -15.13
C ALA A 63 -14.45 7.89 -16.31
N ILE A 64 -14.08 8.24 -17.55
CA ILE A 64 -14.60 7.59 -18.75
C ILE A 64 -14.18 6.11 -18.79
N LEU A 65 -12.92 5.80 -18.47
CA LEU A 65 -12.45 4.41 -18.40
C LEU A 65 -13.20 3.60 -17.35
N MET A 66 -13.54 4.18 -16.20
CA MET A 66 -14.34 3.53 -15.16
C MET A 66 -15.76 3.24 -15.63
N LEU A 67 -16.40 4.17 -16.36
CA LEU A 67 -17.72 3.95 -16.95
C LEU A 67 -17.70 2.80 -17.97
N ILE A 68 -16.70 2.77 -18.85
CA ILE A 68 -16.51 1.68 -19.82
C ILE A 68 -16.29 0.34 -19.10
N ALA A 69 -15.40 0.30 -18.10
CA ALA A 69 -15.12 -0.90 -17.32
C ALA A 69 -16.37 -1.43 -16.60
N THR A 70 -17.18 -0.52 -16.04
CA THR A 70 -18.45 -0.87 -15.38
C THR A 70 -19.48 -1.39 -16.38
N GLY A 71 -19.59 -0.77 -17.56
CA GLY A 71 -20.46 -1.24 -18.64
C GLY A 71 -20.10 -2.67 -19.09
N LEU A 72 -18.81 -2.92 -19.32
CA LEU A 72 -18.31 -4.27 -19.66
C LEU A 72 -18.59 -5.29 -18.54
N PHE A 73 -18.43 -4.88 -17.28
CA PHE A 73 -18.74 -5.74 -16.13
C PHE A 73 -20.24 -6.09 -16.05
N MET A 74 -21.13 -5.11 -16.30
CA MET A 74 -22.57 -5.37 -16.33
C MET A 74 -22.96 -6.33 -17.45
N VAL A 75 -22.42 -6.17 -18.67
CA VAL A 75 -22.64 -7.10 -19.78
C VAL A 75 -22.10 -8.50 -19.44
N GLY A 76 -20.93 -8.60 -18.82
CA GLY A 76 -20.35 -9.88 -18.40
C GLY A 76 -21.09 -10.58 -17.25
N SER A 77 -21.95 -9.87 -16.52
CA SER A 77 -22.66 -10.41 -15.36
C SER A 77 -23.65 -11.54 -15.68
N PHE A 78 -24.04 -11.68 -16.94
CA PHE A 78 -24.87 -12.79 -17.43
C PHE A 78 -24.11 -14.12 -17.47
N TRP A 79 -22.78 -14.10 -17.57
CA TRP A 79 -21.95 -15.30 -17.64
C TRP A 79 -21.26 -15.66 -16.32
N TYR A 80 -21.45 -14.86 -15.27
CA TYR A 80 -20.85 -15.14 -13.97
C TYR A 80 -21.66 -16.15 -13.17
N LYS A 81 -20.97 -17.17 -12.65
CA LYS A 81 -21.52 -18.08 -11.66
C LYS A 81 -21.74 -17.32 -10.36
N ARG A 82 -22.99 -17.22 -9.93
CA ARG A 82 -23.38 -16.59 -8.67
C ARG A 82 -23.37 -17.65 -7.57
N LEU A 83 -22.47 -17.49 -6.60
CA LEU A 83 -22.42 -18.37 -5.44
C LEU A 83 -23.50 -17.95 -4.42
N PRO A 84 -24.12 -18.90 -3.69
CA PRO A 84 -25.07 -18.57 -2.63
C PRO A 84 -24.38 -17.78 -1.51
N PRO A 85 -25.11 -16.89 -0.80
CA PRO A 85 -24.53 -16.11 0.28
C PRO A 85 -24.02 -17.03 1.40
N THR A 86 -22.75 -16.88 1.75
CA THR A 86 -22.14 -17.57 2.90
C THR A 86 -22.46 -16.81 4.19
N GLU A 87 -22.53 -17.50 5.33
CA GLU A 87 -22.69 -16.86 6.64
C GLU A 87 -21.59 -15.82 6.88
N ASN A 88 -21.92 -14.74 7.61
CA ASN A 88 -20.97 -13.70 7.99
C ASN A 88 -19.95 -14.23 9.00
N VAL A 89 -18.87 -14.83 8.49
CA VAL A 89 -17.77 -15.38 9.30
C VAL A 89 -17.21 -14.35 10.29
N ILE A 90 -17.10 -13.08 9.89
CA ILE A 90 -16.60 -12.00 10.75
C ILE A 90 -17.47 -11.83 11.99
N LEU A 91 -18.80 -11.83 11.83
CA LEU A 91 -19.72 -11.70 12.96
C LEU A 91 -19.63 -12.92 13.88
N ARG A 92 -19.50 -14.12 13.31
CA ARG A 92 -19.31 -15.37 14.06
C ARG A 92 -18.02 -15.33 14.90
N VAL A 93 -16.91 -14.87 14.32
CA VAL A 93 -15.63 -14.69 15.05
C VAL A 93 -15.77 -13.69 16.19
N ILE A 94 -16.37 -12.52 15.95
CA ILE A 94 -16.56 -11.50 16.98
C ILE A 94 -17.44 -12.02 18.13
N ASN A 95 -18.54 -12.71 17.81
CA ASN A 95 -19.43 -13.28 18.83
C ASN A 95 -18.73 -14.36 19.65
N THR A 96 -17.90 -15.19 19.03
CA THR A 96 -17.10 -16.22 19.70
C THR A 96 -16.09 -15.61 20.66
N ILE A 97 -15.38 -14.55 20.24
CA ILE A 97 -14.43 -13.82 21.11
C ILE A 97 -15.18 -13.14 22.26
N ARG A 98 -16.32 -12.48 22.00
CA ARG A 98 -17.14 -11.87 23.06
C ARG A 98 -17.63 -12.90 24.07
N ARG A 99 -18.10 -14.06 23.61
CA ARG A 99 -18.53 -15.18 24.46
C ARG A 99 -17.38 -15.68 25.31
N ALA A 100 -16.20 -15.93 24.72
CA ALA A 100 -15.00 -16.34 25.44
C ALA A 100 -14.62 -15.35 26.54
N LEU A 101 -14.62 -14.04 26.24
CA LEU A 101 -14.28 -13.00 27.21
C LEU A 101 -15.32 -12.88 28.33
N ASN A 102 -16.61 -12.97 28.01
CA ASN A 102 -17.69 -12.94 29.00
C ASN A 102 -17.66 -14.16 29.92
N ASN A 103 -17.40 -15.33 29.37
CA ASN A 103 -17.29 -16.59 30.12
C ASN A 103 -16.03 -16.60 30.98
N LYS A 104 -14.88 -16.15 30.44
CA LYS A 104 -13.64 -15.96 31.21
C LYS A 104 -13.81 -15.00 32.38
N ARG A 105 -14.64 -13.96 32.22
CA ARG A 105 -14.92 -13.00 33.31
C ARG A 105 -15.76 -13.62 34.43
N LYS A 106 -16.59 -14.62 34.12
CA LYS A 106 -17.48 -15.30 35.07
C LYS A 106 -16.89 -16.58 35.66
N SER A 107 -16.04 -17.26 34.91
CA SER A 107 -15.44 -18.54 35.30
C SER A 107 -14.22 -18.34 36.18
N THR A 108 -14.11 -19.16 37.22
CA THR A 108 -12.95 -19.21 38.13
C THR A 108 -11.95 -20.30 37.74
N GLU A 109 -12.31 -21.18 36.79
CA GLU A 109 -11.41 -22.24 36.30
C GLU A 109 -10.36 -21.70 35.32
N SER A 110 -9.10 -22.08 35.53
CA SER A 110 -8.01 -21.75 34.59
C SER A 110 -7.94 -22.79 33.46
N ARG A 111 -8.17 -22.35 32.22
CA ARG A 111 -7.88 -23.13 31.00
C ARG A 111 -6.49 -22.77 30.45
N GLU A 112 -5.90 -23.65 29.63
CA GLU A 112 -4.60 -23.40 28.97
C GLU A 112 -4.64 -22.18 28.05
N HIS A 113 -5.77 -21.95 27.35
CA HIS A 113 -5.96 -20.76 26.53
C HIS A 113 -7.28 -20.06 26.83
N TRP A 114 -7.26 -18.72 26.88
CA TRP A 114 -8.42 -17.90 27.22
C TRP A 114 -9.61 -18.06 26.26
N LEU A 115 -9.35 -18.46 25.01
CA LEU A 115 -10.38 -18.65 24.00
C LEU A 115 -11.16 -19.96 24.19
N ASP A 116 -10.64 -20.91 24.99
CA ASP A 116 -11.35 -22.17 25.28
C ASP A 116 -12.62 -21.95 26.11
N HIS A 117 -12.70 -20.83 26.83
CA HIS A 117 -13.92 -20.40 27.50
C HIS A 117 -15.09 -20.11 26.53
N ALA A 118 -14.85 -20.02 25.21
CA ALA A 118 -15.93 -20.00 24.21
C ALA A 118 -16.78 -21.27 24.27
N LEU A 119 -16.18 -22.41 24.63
CA LEU A 119 -16.83 -23.72 24.69
C LEU A 119 -17.52 -23.99 26.03
N ASP A 120 -17.42 -23.08 27.00
CA ASP A 120 -18.11 -23.22 28.30
C ASP A 120 -19.63 -23.28 28.05
N GLY A 121 -20.24 -24.41 28.47
CA GLY A 121 -21.66 -24.73 28.29
C GLY A 121 -22.02 -25.34 26.92
N HIS A 122 -21.06 -25.85 26.15
CA HIS A 122 -21.32 -26.51 24.86
C HIS A 122 -21.12 -28.03 24.94
N ASP A 123 -22.21 -28.79 24.75
CA ASP A 123 -22.15 -30.26 24.68
C ASP A 123 -21.92 -30.74 23.25
N CYS A 124 -20.65 -30.95 22.89
CA CYS A 124 -20.24 -31.44 21.57
C CYS A 124 -20.65 -32.89 21.27
N VAL A 125 -20.93 -33.70 22.29
CA VAL A 125 -21.24 -35.14 22.13
C VAL A 125 -22.74 -35.40 21.88
N ASN A 126 -23.62 -34.55 22.43
CA ASN A 126 -25.07 -34.78 22.41
C ASN A 126 -25.81 -34.06 21.28
N ASN A 127 -25.15 -33.16 20.56
CA ASN A 127 -25.78 -32.33 19.54
C ASN A 127 -25.32 -32.74 18.14
N ILE A 128 -26.11 -33.60 17.47
CA ILE A 128 -25.81 -34.16 16.14
C ILE A 128 -25.63 -33.06 15.07
N ASN A 129 -26.27 -31.90 15.26
CA ASN A 129 -26.16 -30.73 14.39
C ASN A 129 -24.81 -29.99 14.51
N CYS A 130 -23.98 -30.31 15.50
CA CYS A 130 -22.66 -29.70 15.73
C CYS A 130 -21.48 -30.57 15.27
N MET A 131 -21.73 -31.75 14.67
CA MET A 131 -20.65 -32.61 14.17
C MET A 131 -20.24 -32.21 12.76
N ALA A 132 -18.95 -31.89 12.57
CA ALA A 132 -18.39 -31.64 11.25
C ALA A 132 -18.07 -32.95 10.50
N HIS A 133 -17.59 -33.97 11.24
CA HIS A 133 -17.21 -35.27 10.68
C HIS A 133 -17.06 -36.31 11.80
N ALA A 134 -18.00 -37.28 11.94
CA ALA A 134 -18.04 -38.52 12.74
C ALA A 134 -17.45 -38.61 14.19
N SER A 135 -16.69 -37.62 14.66
CA SER A 135 -15.97 -37.56 15.94
C SER A 135 -15.43 -36.15 16.30
N ILE A 136 -15.39 -35.20 15.35
CA ILE A 136 -14.88 -33.83 15.59
C ILE A 136 -16.03 -32.82 15.68
N CYS A 137 -16.06 -32.05 16.77
CA CYS A 137 -17.01 -30.96 17.00
C CYS A 137 -16.66 -29.76 16.12
N ALA A 138 -17.62 -29.29 15.32
CA ALA A 138 -17.42 -28.17 14.38
C ALA A 138 -17.06 -26.86 15.09
N GLU A 139 -17.60 -26.66 16.29
CA GLU A 139 -17.35 -25.46 17.11
C GLU A 139 -15.96 -25.48 17.74
N GLU A 140 -15.44 -26.65 18.11
CA GLU A 140 -14.08 -26.81 18.64
C GLU A 140 -13.02 -26.55 17.55
N SER A 141 -13.24 -27.06 16.33
CA SER A 141 -12.39 -26.74 15.19
C SER A 141 -12.43 -25.23 14.88
N PHE A 142 -13.61 -24.62 14.96
CA PHE A 142 -13.76 -23.19 14.73
C PHE A 142 -13.03 -22.36 15.79
N VAL A 143 -13.14 -22.72 17.07
CA VAL A 143 -12.39 -22.04 18.16
C VAL A 143 -10.88 -22.17 17.91
N THR A 144 -10.41 -23.35 17.49
CA THR A 144 -9.00 -23.57 17.14
C THR A 144 -8.54 -22.71 15.96
N ASP A 145 -9.39 -22.54 14.95
CA ASP A 145 -9.14 -21.63 13.83
C ASP A 145 -9.08 -20.17 14.30
N VAL A 146 -9.96 -19.76 15.20
CA VAL A 146 -9.93 -18.41 15.80
C VAL A 146 -8.67 -18.19 16.64
N LYS A 147 -8.18 -19.20 17.38
CA LYS A 147 -6.87 -19.10 18.09
C LYS A 147 -5.73 -18.83 17.10
N SER A 148 -5.71 -19.56 15.99
CA SER A 148 -4.71 -19.38 14.94
C SER A 148 -4.82 -18.00 14.30
N LEU A 149 -6.04 -17.54 14.03
CA LEU A 149 -6.31 -16.20 13.51
C LEU A 149 -5.81 -15.10 14.45
N VAL A 150 -6.09 -15.19 15.75
CA VAL A 150 -5.60 -14.22 16.74
C VAL A 150 -4.07 -14.18 16.76
N ARG A 151 -3.41 -15.35 16.69
CA ARG A 151 -1.95 -15.43 16.61
C ARG A 151 -1.40 -14.76 15.34
N VAL A 152 -2.06 -14.93 14.20
CA VAL A 152 -1.70 -14.27 12.93
C VAL A 152 -1.90 -12.76 13.02
N VAL A 153 -3.01 -12.29 13.61
CA VAL A 153 -3.27 -10.86 13.81
C VAL A 153 -2.19 -10.21 14.67
N VAL A 154 -1.78 -10.85 15.77
CA VAL A 154 -0.67 -10.37 16.61
C VAL A 154 0.64 -10.33 15.82
N MET A 155 0.91 -11.36 15.00
CA MET A 155 2.09 -11.38 14.13
C MET A 155 2.08 -10.27 13.05
N MET A 156 0.89 -9.81 12.64
CA MET A 156 0.72 -8.73 11.67
C MET A 156 0.81 -7.32 12.27
N LEU A 157 1.04 -7.15 13.58
CA LEU A 157 1.18 -5.83 14.21
C LEU A 157 2.24 -4.90 13.56
N PRO A 158 3.39 -5.39 13.04
CA PRO A 158 4.34 -4.54 12.32
C PRO A 158 3.88 -4.11 10.92
N PHE A 159 2.85 -4.76 10.36
CA PHE A 159 2.42 -4.56 8.98
C PHE A 159 1.83 -3.16 8.71
N PRO A 160 0.98 -2.57 9.57
CA PRO A 160 0.55 -1.18 9.42
C PRO A 160 1.71 -0.18 9.42
N MET A 161 2.76 -0.39 10.23
CA MET A 161 3.93 0.48 10.24
C MET A 161 4.69 0.44 8.91
N PHE A 162 4.80 -0.73 8.30
CA PHE A 162 5.37 -0.85 6.96
C PHE A 162 4.57 -0.05 5.92
N TRP A 163 3.24 -0.16 5.92
CA TRP A 163 2.39 0.63 5.01
C TRP A 163 2.49 2.14 5.27
N ALA A 164 2.52 2.56 6.54
CA ALA A 164 2.70 3.96 6.90
C ALA A 164 4.04 4.54 6.40
N LEU A 165 5.08 3.71 6.28
CA LEU A 165 6.35 4.09 5.67
C LEU A 165 6.27 4.06 4.13
N TYR A 166 5.67 3.01 3.56
CA TYR A 166 5.52 2.85 2.11
C TYR A 166 4.72 3.99 1.47
N ASP A 167 3.62 4.40 2.08
CA ASP A 167 2.74 5.45 1.56
C ASP A 167 3.40 6.84 1.55
N GLN A 168 4.53 7.02 2.26
CA GLN A 168 5.28 8.28 2.22
C GLN A 168 5.96 8.51 0.86
N GLN A 169 6.15 7.47 0.06
CA GLN A 169 6.69 7.57 -1.30
C GLN A 169 5.84 8.52 -2.17
N GLY A 170 4.52 8.51 -2.03
CA GLY A 170 3.63 9.34 -2.84
C GLY A 170 3.50 10.80 -2.36
N SER A 171 4.06 11.14 -1.19
CA SER A 171 3.89 12.46 -0.57
C SER A 171 5.23 13.12 -0.25
N ARG A 172 5.89 12.68 0.83
CA ARG A 172 7.13 13.29 1.32
C ARG A 172 8.25 13.19 0.30
N TRP A 173 8.36 12.05 -0.40
CA TRP A 173 9.42 11.87 -1.39
C TRP A 173 9.16 12.69 -2.65
N THR A 174 7.89 12.88 -3.04
CA THR A 174 7.52 13.81 -4.11
C THR A 174 7.92 15.24 -3.77
N ILE A 175 7.69 15.69 -2.53
CA ILE A 175 8.12 17.03 -2.07
C ILE A 175 9.65 17.17 -2.05
N GLN A 176 10.36 16.14 -1.59
CA GLN A 176 11.83 16.11 -1.67
C GLN A 176 12.31 16.18 -3.13
N ALA A 177 11.65 15.47 -4.06
CA ALA A 177 11.98 15.48 -5.47
C ALA A 177 11.72 16.85 -6.14
N MET A 178 10.72 17.64 -5.68
CA MET A 178 10.52 19.01 -6.14
C MET A 178 11.71 19.94 -5.84
N GLN A 179 12.51 19.59 -4.83
CA GLN A 179 13.71 20.34 -4.43
C GLN A 179 14.99 19.86 -5.15
N MET A 180 14.89 18.82 -5.99
CA MET A 180 16.01 18.23 -6.71
C MET A 180 15.99 18.63 -8.18
N ASN A 181 17.12 18.46 -8.86
CA ASN A 181 17.17 18.67 -10.30
C ASN A 181 16.40 17.55 -11.02
N SER A 182 15.30 17.91 -11.70
CA SER A 182 14.44 17.01 -12.46
C SER A 182 15.00 16.54 -13.82
N ARG A 183 16.26 16.85 -14.13
CA ARG A 183 16.91 16.51 -15.41
C ARG A 183 17.50 15.10 -15.36
N ILE A 184 17.04 14.19 -16.22
CA ILE A 184 17.59 12.81 -16.31
C ILE A 184 18.80 12.78 -17.25
N VAL A 185 18.57 12.93 -18.56
CA VAL A 185 19.60 12.91 -19.62
C VAL A 185 19.17 13.86 -20.73
N GLY A 186 20.06 14.75 -21.17
CA GLY A 186 19.76 15.72 -22.24
C GLY A 186 18.67 16.73 -21.83
N ASN A 187 17.65 16.92 -22.67
CA ASN A 187 16.51 17.83 -22.42
C ASN A 187 15.26 17.10 -21.88
N ILE A 188 15.40 15.86 -21.39
CA ILE A 188 14.28 15.11 -20.81
C ILE A 188 14.16 15.47 -19.32
N TYR A 189 13.04 16.12 -18.99
CA TYR A 189 12.66 16.45 -17.62
C TYR A 189 11.65 15.44 -17.10
N LEU A 190 11.91 14.91 -15.91
CA LEU A 190 10.99 14.03 -15.20
C LEU A 190 10.25 14.84 -14.14
N LEU A 191 8.93 14.87 -14.22
CA LEU A 191 8.14 15.54 -13.19
C LEU A 191 8.30 14.78 -11.86
N PRO A 192 8.39 15.47 -10.72
CA PRO A 192 8.48 14.84 -9.40
C PRO A 192 7.41 13.76 -9.16
N ASP A 193 6.18 13.98 -9.64
CA ASP A 193 5.07 13.03 -9.54
C ASP A 193 5.32 11.71 -10.30
N GLN A 194 6.14 11.75 -11.35
CA GLN A 194 6.49 10.57 -12.17
C GLN A 194 7.53 9.68 -11.50
N MET A 195 8.13 10.08 -10.38
CA MET A 195 9.06 9.23 -9.62
C MET A 195 8.42 7.93 -9.14
N GLN A 196 7.10 7.92 -8.94
CA GLN A 196 6.37 6.72 -8.53
C GLN A 196 6.36 5.61 -9.60
N VAL A 197 6.58 5.95 -10.87
CA VAL A 197 6.70 4.99 -11.99
C VAL A 197 7.80 3.96 -11.72
N LEU A 198 8.90 4.38 -11.07
CA LEU A 198 10.01 3.48 -10.73
C LEU A 198 9.58 2.34 -9.81
N ASN A 199 8.60 2.56 -8.91
CA ASN A 199 8.12 1.52 -8.01
C ASN A 199 7.55 0.33 -8.80
N ALA A 200 6.66 0.60 -9.75
CA ALA A 200 6.02 -0.43 -10.56
C ALA A 200 7.04 -1.16 -11.46
N ILE A 201 7.99 -0.44 -12.05
CA ILE A 201 9.09 -1.03 -12.84
C ILE A 201 9.96 -1.95 -11.98
N LEU A 202 10.39 -1.47 -10.80
CA LEU A 202 11.22 -2.24 -9.88
C LEU A 202 10.50 -3.51 -9.41
N ILE A 203 9.20 -3.44 -9.13
CA ILE A 203 8.41 -4.61 -8.75
C ILE A 203 8.39 -5.66 -9.87
N LEU A 204 8.17 -5.24 -11.12
CA LEU A 204 8.16 -6.15 -12.29
C LEU A 204 9.52 -6.83 -12.52
N ILE A 205 10.62 -6.15 -12.22
CA ILE A 205 11.99 -6.71 -12.36
C ILE A 205 12.35 -7.56 -11.13
N PHE A 206 12.06 -7.07 -9.93
CA PHE A 206 12.49 -7.71 -8.69
C PHE A 206 11.69 -8.97 -8.36
N ILE A 207 10.40 -9.05 -8.68
CA ILE A 207 9.64 -10.29 -8.43
C ILE A 207 10.28 -11.52 -9.10
N PRO A 208 10.50 -11.55 -10.43
CA PRO A 208 11.13 -12.69 -11.09
C PRO A 208 12.59 -12.84 -10.65
N PHE A 209 13.32 -11.75 -10.43
CA PHE A 209 14.71 -11.81 -9.94
C PHE A 209 14.82 -12.49 -8.55
N PHE A 210 13.96 -12.11 -7.60
CA PHE A 210 13.96 -12.72 -6.27
C PHE A 210 13.50 -14.17 -6.32
N GLN A 211 12.53 -14.51 -7.17
CA GLN A 211 12.02 -15.88 -7.33
C GLN A 211 13.00 -16.82 -8.03
N ALA A 212 13.66 -16.36 -9.11
CA ALA A 212 14.52 -17.18 -9.94
C ALA A 212 15.98 -17.22 -9.48
N VAL A 213 16.47 -16.14 -8.85
CA VAL A 213 17.89 -15.99 -8.49
C VAL A 213 18.07 -15.98 -6.97
N VAL A 214 17.45 -15.02 -6.28
CA VAL A 214 17.76 -14.76 -4.87
C VAL A 214 17.33 -15.91 -3.96
N TYR A 215 16.07 -16.36 -4.03
CA TYR A 215 15.59 -17.43 -3.14
C TYR A 215 16.28 -18.79 -3.41
N PRO A 216 16.49 -19.22 -4.67
CA PRO A 216 17.27 -20.42 -4.95
C PRO A 216 18.71 -20.32 -4.45
N LEU A 217 19.37 -19.16 -4.58
CA LEU A 217 20.73 -18.95 -4.08
C LEU A 217 20.81 -19.04 -2.55
N ILE A 218 19.90 -18.39 -1.83
CA ILE A 218 19.85 -18.46 -0.36
C ILE A 218 19.59 -19.90 0.10
N THR A 219 18.75 -20.63 -0.64
CA THR A 219 18.47 -22.05 -0.35
C THR A 219 19.71 -22.92 -0.61
N ARG A 220 20.48 -22.64 -1.66
CA ARG A 220 21.78 -23.30 -1.92
C ARG A 220 22.82 -23.01 -0.83
N LEU A 221 22.78 -21.84 -0.21
CA LEU A 221 23.61 -21.47 0.95
C LEU A 221 23.15 -22.12 2.27
N GLY A 222 22.17 -23.03 2.22
CA GLY A 222 21.71 -23.80 3.39
C GLY A 222 20.69 -23.08 4.28
N MET A 223 20.26 -21.86 3.93
CA MET A 223 19.28 -21.11 4.70
C MET A 223 17.87 -21.31 4.17
N ARG A 224 16.95 -21.75 5.04
CA ARG A 224 15.52 -21.80 4.71
C ARG A 224 14.91 -20.40 4.73
N VAL A 225 14.33 -20.00 3.60
CA VAL A 225 13.67 -18.70 3.45
C VAL A 225 12.22 -18.78 3.90
N THR A 226 11.97 -18.58 5.20
CA THR A 226 10.61 -18.54 5.75
C THR A 226 9.90 -17.22 5.40
N MET A 227 8.56 -17.22 5.32
CA MET A 227 7.78 -16.02 5.05
C MET A 227 8.05 -14.91 6.09
N LEU A 228 8.19 -15.30 7.36
CA LEU A 228 8.57 -14.42 8.46
C LEU A 228 9.92 -13.72 8.25
N ARG A 229 10.94 -14.46 7.78
CA ARG A 229 12.26 -13.88 7.50
C ARG A 229 12.21 -12.89 6.34
N LYS A 230 11.38 -13.16 5.31
CA LYS A 230 11.17 -12.22 4.20
C LYS A 230 10.54 -10.91 4.69
N MET A 231 9.53 -11.00 5.56
CA MET A 231 8.90 -9.82 6.16
C MET A 231 9.88 -9.01 7.00
N ALA A 232 10.67 -9.66 7.86
CA ALA A 232 11.67 -8.99 8.69
C ALA A 232 12.77 -8.31 7.84
N ALA A 233 13.30 -9.01 6.82
CA ALA A 233 14.28 -8.45 5.91
C ALA A 233 13.73 -7.23 5.14
N GLY A 234 12.48 -7.29 4.68
CA GLY A 234 11.80 -6.15 4.05
C GLY A 234 11.66 -4.94 4.99
N GLY A 235 11.33 -5.19 6.26
CA GLY A 235 11.28 -4.13 7.28
C GLY A 235 12.63 -3.46 7.53
N LEU A 236 13.71 -4.24 7.59
CA LEU A 236 15.08 -3.71 7.74
C LEU A 236 15.52 -2.89 6.51
N LEU A 237 15.18 -3.36 5.30
CA LEU A 237 15.46 -2.63 4.07
C LEU A 237 14.67 -1.31 4.00
N ALA A 238 13.41 -1.31 4.44
CA ALA A 238 12.63 -0.09 4.55
C ALA A 238 13.26 0.89 5.55
N ALA A 239 13.70 0.41 6.72
CA ALA A 239 14.41 1.28 7.67
C ALA A 239 15.69 1.89 7.05
N ALA A 240 16.47 1.08 6.33
CA ALA A 240 17.66 1.55 5.63
C ALA A 240 17.33 2.58 4.52
N SER A 241 16.23 2.40 3.78
CA SER A 241 15.82 3.37 2.76
C SER A 241 15.49 4.74 3.37
N PHE A 242 14.87 4.78 4.55
CA PHE A 242 14.60 6.04 5.24
C PHE A 242 15.87 6.74 5.73
N VAL A 243 16.89 5.99 6.15
CA VAL A 243 18.21 6.56 6.46
C VAL A 243 18.82 7.20 5.21
N LEU A 244 18.75 6.54 4.06
CA LEU A 244 19.23 7.11 2.79
C LEU A 244 18.45 8.37 2.41
N CYS A 245 17.11 8.38 2.54
CA CYS A 245 16.30 9.56 2.29
C CYS A 245 16.68 10.74 3.20
N ALA A 246 17.02 10.48 4.47
CA ALA A 246 17.48 11.51 5.40
C ALA A 246 18.85 12.08 4.99
N LEU A 247 19.79 11.23 4.58
CA LEU A 247 21.09 11.67 4.07
C LEU A 247 20.96 12.53 2.80
N VAL A 248 20.09 12.12 1.88
CA VAL A 248 19.77 12.92 0.68
C VAL A 248 19.16 14.27 1.07
N GLN A 249 18.27 14.31 2.07
CA GLN A 249 17.71 15.58 2.54
C GLN A 249 18.76 16.53 3.10
N LEU A 250 19.74 16.01 3.85
CA LEU A 250 20.85 16.81 4.37
C LEU A 250 21.71 17.39 3.24
N ALA A 251 21.96 16.60 2.19
CA ALA A 251 22.70 17.08 1.02
C ALA A 251 21.93 18.19 0.26
N ILE A 252 20.61 18.05 0.10
CA ILE A 252 19.74 19.07 -0.52
C ILE A 252 19.73 20.37 0.29
N GLN A 253 19.65 20.29 1.63
CA GLN A 253 19.69 21.47 2.48
C GLN A 253 21.02 22.23 2.38
N GLY A 254 22.13 21.49 2.24
CA GLY A 254 23.46 22.09 2.04
C GLY A 254 23.63 22.82 0.71
N THR A 255 22.81 22.55 -0.31
CA THR A 255 22.86 23.25 -1.60
C THR A 255 21.82 24.36 -1.72
N LEU A 256 20.65 24.22 -1.08
CA LEU A 256 19.56 25.21 -1.17
C LEU A 256 19.74 26.39 -0.21
N VAL A 257 20.45 26.22 0.91
CA VAL A 257 20.70 27.28 1.87
C VAL A 257 22.19 27.63 1.81
N PRO A 258 22.59 28.79 1.26
CA PRO A 258 23.98 29.20 1.35
C PRO A 258 24.36 29.33 2.83
N PRO A 259 25.54 28.84 3.25
CA PRO A 259 26.01 29.04 4.61
C PRO A 259 26.05 30.54 4.89
N VAL A 260 25.37 30.96 5.96
CA VAL A 260 25.26 32.37 6.33
C VAL A 260 26.65 32.90 6.65
N GLU A 261 27.13 33.88 5.87
CA GLU A 261 28.41 34.54 6.15
C GLU A 261 28.34 35.24 7.51
N PRO A 262 29.45 35.30 8.28
CA PRO A 262 29.48 36.05 9.54
C PRO A 262 28.98 37.49 9.32
N ASN A 263 27.97 37.93 10.08
CA ASN A 263 27.24 39.20 9.99
C ASN A 263 26.13 39.36 8.93
N THR A 264 25.67 38.28 8.29
CA THR A 264 24.47 38.35 7.42
C THR A 264 23.30 37.56 8.00
N ALA A 265 22.06 37.91 7.64
CA ALA A 265 20.86 37.15 7.97
C ALA A 265 19.98 37.08 6.72
N HIS A 266 19.70 35.88 6.23
CA HIS A 266 18.79 35.68 5.10
C HIS A 266 17.35 35.60 5.63
N ILE A 267 16.51 36.55 5.21
CA ILE A 267 15.07 36.55 5.49
C ILE A 267 14.37 36.27 4.16
N THR A 268 13.66 35.14 4.08
CA THR A 268 12.86 34.78 2.89
C THR A 268 11.41 35.18 3.13
N PHE A 269 10.92 36.14 2.35
CA PHE A 269 9.51 36.50 2.32
C PHE A 269 8.81 35.68 1.24
N ALA A 270 7.86 34.83 1.65
CA ALA A 270 6.99 34.10 0.73
C ALA A 270 5.65 34.84 0.65
N ASN A 271 5.35 35.43 -0.51
CA ASN A 271 4.04 36.00 -0.78
C ASN A 271 3.10 34.90 -1.27
N THR A 272 2.03 34.61 -0.53
CA THR A 272 1.03 33.58 -0.87
C THR A 272 -0.16 34.14 -1.65
N TYR A 273 -0.11 35.40 -2.09
CA TYR A 273 -1.17 36.01 -2.91
C TYR A 273 -1.02 35.54 -4.37
N PRO A 274 -2.11 35.19 -5.08
CA PRO A 274 -2.04 34.87 -6.50
C PRO A 274 -1.77 36.17 -7.27
N SER A 275 -0.53 36.38 -7.70
CA SER A 275 -0.16 37.55 -8.52
C SER A 275 -0.25 37.25 -10.01
N ASP A 276 -0.85 38.17 -10.75
CA ASP A 276 -0.82 38.24 -12.22
C ASP A 276 0.60 38.09 -12.80
N PRO A 277 0.76 37.55 -14.03
CA PRO A 277 2.04 37.16 -14.61
C PRO A 277 3.08 38.28 -14.81
N ASP A 278 2.68 39.55 -14.71
CA ASP A 278 3.54 40.70 -15.06
C ASP A 278 4.20 41.40 -13.86
N SER A 279 4.03 40.91 -12.63
CA SER A 279 4.62 41.52 -11.43
C SER A 279 5.78 40.72 -10.84
N LEU A 280 6.85 40.55 -11.61
CA LEU A 280 8.16 40.22 -11.05
C LEU A 280 8.59 41.40 -10.15
N CYS A 281 8.42 41.25 -8.83
CA CYS A 281 9.01 42.13 -7.83
C CYS A 281 10.54 42.06 -7.95
N SER A 282 11.12 42.92 -8.78
CA SER A 282 12.55 43.21 -8.79
C SER A 282 12.86 44.11 -7.59
N PHE A 283 13.23 43.51 -6.45
CA PHE A 283 13.88 44.25 -5.39
C PHE A 283 15.34 44.47 -5.79
N THR A 284 15.67 45.71 -6.16
CA THR A 284 17.06 46.16 -6.30
C THR A 284 17.69 46.27 -4.91
N PRO A 285 18.93 45.78 -4.70
CA PRO A 285 19.56 45.72 -3.39
C PRO A 285 20.18 47.08 -3.07
N ASN A 286 19.37 48.06 -2.66
CA ASN A 286 19.93 49.36 -2.25
C ASN A 286 19.11 50.06 -1.15
N GLN A 287 18.74 49.32 -0.10
CA GLN A 287 18.40 49.96 1.17
C GLN A 287 19.37 49.53 2.26
N ARG A 288 20.36 50.40 2.52
CA ARG A 288 21.10 50.41 3.78
C ARG A 288 20.09 50.67 4.89
N ILE A 289 19.85 49.68 5.74
CA ILE A 289 19.15 49.87 7.00
C ILE A 289 20.12 50.66 7.90
N GLY A 290 19.92 51.97 7.94
CA GLY A 290 20.59 52.86 8.89
C GLY A 290 20.16 52.51 10.31
N ARG A 291 21.13 52.12 11.13
CA ARG A 291 21.02 52.10 12.59
C ARG A 291 20.74 53.54 13.05
N ARG A 292 19.54 53.82 13.57
CA ARG A 292 19.36 55.01 14.41
C ARG A 292 19.92 54.68 15.79
N GLU A 293 20.66 55.67 16.29
CA GLU A 293 21.43 55.79 17.53
C GLU A 293 20.98 54.90 18.71
#